data_AF-A0AAD9YZC8-F1
#
_entry.id   AF-A0AAD9YZC8-F1
#
_cell.length_a   1.000
_cell.length_b   1.000
_cell.length_c   1.000
_cell.angle_alpha   90.00
_cell.angle_beta   90.00
_cell.angle_gamma   90.00
#
_symmetry.space_group_name_H-M   'P 1'
#
loop_
_entity.id
_entity.type
_entity.pdbx_description
1 polymer ?
#
loop_
_entity_poly.entity_id
_entity_poly.type
_entity_poly.pdbx_seq_one_letter_code
_entity_poly.pdbx_strand_id
1 'polypeptide(L)'
;MINTAREQGANAQGKQTLSGKKTEFAVRRAEDVTFAGRNLENQIDLLTAAAAVYERADPSTPNASKVQELLFRLEREYLAPFEQPGNHLSRTYYDNLLMSWTMTPPVTSFSKTGFTKQTWDRDGKTTPGDEFFLGNQTVTIDRLMKLYETTSLMARWRQANPSLVGTEDDILVKAAKSLREVLGNGREELVVGVGCAALLFKRD
;
A
#
# COMPACT_ATOMS: atom_id res chain seq x y z
N MET A 1 -3.48 -4.63 -2.31
CA MET A 1 -4.91 -4.30 -2.34
C MET A 1 -5.06 -2.80 -2.10
N ILE A 2 -5.60 -2.03 -3.05
CA ILE A 2 -5.84 -0.58 -2.86
C ILE A 2 -7.30 -0.40 -2.46
N ASN A 3 -7.50 0.22 -1.30
CA ASN A 3 -8.83 0.57 -0.80
C ASN A 3 -9.11 2.04 -1.14
N THR A 4 -9.76 2.30 -2.28
CA THR A 4 -10.20 3.65 -2.63
C THR A 4 -11.49 3.97 -1.86
N ALA A 5 -11.39 4.76 -0.79
CA ALA A 5 -12.53 5.25 -0.01
C ALA A 5 -12.88 6.69 -0.37
N ARG A 6 -14.17 7.02 -0.53
CA ARG A 6 -14.67 8.35 -0.92
C ARG A 6 -15.53 8.99 0.20
N GLU A 7 -15.28 10.26 0.51
CA GLU A 7 -15.94 11.14 1.52
C GLU A 7 -15.97 10.64 2.99
N GLN A 8 -15.22 11.32 3.89
CA GLN A 8 -15.44 11.24 5.35
C GLN A 8 -16.19 12.49 5.83
N GLY A 9 -17.35 12.25 6.41
CA GLY A 9 -18.15 13.21 7.17
C GLY A 9 -19.28 12.45 7.84
N ALA A 10 -18.94 11.56 8.79
CA ALA A 10 -19.94 10.83 9.57
C ALA A 10 -20.18 11.55 10.89
N ASN A 11 -21.42 11.96 11.14
CA ASN A 11 -21.96 12.01 12.49
C ASN A 11 -22.11 10.56 13.01
N ALA A 12 -22.02 10.38 14.33
CA ALA A 12 -21.89 9.09 15.02
C ALA A 12 -23.06 8.08 14.84
N GLN A 13 -24.01 8.35 13.96
CA GLN A 13 -25.08 7.42 13.57
C GLN A 13 -25.12 7.35 12.05
N GLY A 14 -24.33 6.44 11.48
CA GLY A 14 -24.14 6.35 10.03
C GLY A 14 -25.44 6.39 9.23
N LYS A 15 -25.46 7.24 8.18
CA LYS A 15 -26.03 6.93 6.84
C LYS A 15 -26.04 8.07 5.81
N GLN A 16 -25.50 9.26 6.06
CA GLN A 16 -25.40 10.31 5.02
C GLN A 16 -24.14 11.16 5.15
N THR A 17 -23.58 11.57 4.01
CA THR A 17 -22.53 12.59 3.93
C THR A 17 -23.14 13.98 4.18
N LEU A 18 -22.33 15.01 4.44
CA LEU A 18 -22.81 16.39 4.60
C LEU A 18 -23.59 16.91 3.37
N SER A 19 -23.41 16.26 2.21
CA SER A 19 -24.12 16.54 0.96
C SER A 19 -25.39 15.71 0.74
N GLY A 20 -25.75 14.81 1.68
CA GLY A 20 -26.92 13.92 1.58
C GLY A 20 -26.78 12.81 0.54
N LYS A 21 -25.59 12.62 -0.05
CA LYS A 21 -25.34 11.59 -1.08
C LYS A 21 -24.87 10.27 -0.46
N LYS A 22 -25.12 9.17 -1.17
CA LYS A 22 -24.67 7.84 -0.77
C LYS A 22 -23.20 7.66 -1.10
N THR A 23 -22.40 7.28 -0.12
CA THR A 23 -21.00 6.89 -0.31
C THR A 23 -20.90 5.51 -0.96
N GLU A 24 -20.06 5.37 -1.98
CA GLU A 24 -19.68 4.08 -2.56
C GLU A 24 -18.19 3.80 -2.33
N PHE A 25 -17.88 2.57 -1.91
CA PHE A 25 -16.51 2.09 -1.70
C PHE A 25 -16.11 1.18 -2.86
N ALA A 26 -14.92 1.40 -3.43
CA ALA A 26 -14.38 0.54 -4.47
C ALA A 26 -12.98 0.04 -4.06
N VAL A 27 -12.81 -1.27 -4.02
CA VAL A 27 -11.49 -1.91 -3.84
C VAL A 27 -10.98 -2.34 -5.21
N ARG A 28 -9.77 -1.91 -5.57
CA ARG A 28 -9.14 -2.21 -6.87
C ARG A 28 -7.73 -2.79 -6.67
N ARG A 29 -7.22 -3.49 -7.69
CA ARG A 29 -5.82 -3.93 -7.69
C ARG A 29 -4.91 -2.74 -8.01
N ALA A 30 -3.65 -2.81 -7.59
CA ALA A 30 -2.67 -1.76 -7.90
C ALA A 30 -2.44 -1.55 -9.40
N GLU A 31 -2.51 -2.63 -10.18
CA GLU A 31 -2.41 -2.59 -11.64
C GLU A 31 -3.59 -1.90 -12.32
N ASP A 32 -4.76 -1.82 -11.68
CA ASP A 32 -5.95 -1.13 -12.23
C ASP A 32 -5.90 0.39 -11.97
N VAL A 33 -4.99 0.84 -11.10
CA VAL A 33 -4.82 2.26 -10.78
C VAL A 33 -3.89 2.88 -11.82
N THR A 34 -4.41 2.98 -13.05
CA THR A 34 -3.72 3.66 -14.15
C THR A 34 -4.14 5.11 -14.27
N PHE A 35 -5.28 5.49 -13.67
CA PHE A 35 -5.89 6.80 -13.89
C PHE A 35 -6.98 7.15 -12.87
N ALA A 36 -6.91 8.36 -12.29
CA ALA A 36 -8.02 8.98 -11.57
C ALA A 36 -8.90 9.74 -12.58
N GLY A 37 -9.79 9.06 -13.32
CA GLY A 37 -10.75 9.81 -14.15
C GLY A 37 -11.51 9.13 -15.28
N ARG A 38 -11.53 7.79 -15.41
CA ARG A 38 -12.48 7.16 -16.36
C ARG A 38 -13.75 6.80 -15.61
N ASN A 39 -14.89 7.37 -16.05
CA ASN A 39 -16.26 7.25 -15.51
C ASN A 39 -16.58 8.02 -14.22
N LEU A 40 -16.33 9.33 -14.20
CA LEU A 40 -16.79 10.21 -13.11
C LEU A 40 -17.64 11.39 -13.60
N GLU A 41 -18.39 11.19 -14.68
CA GLU A 41 -19.38 12.17 -15.11
C GLU A 41 -20.49 12.29 -14.05
N ASN A 42 -20.49 13.44 -13.39
CA ASN A 42 -21.58 14.05 -12.62
C ASN A 42 -21.75 13.76 -11.12
N GLN A 43 -20.90 12.99 -10.43
CA GLN A 43 -21.06 12.84 -8.97
C GLN A 43 -19.73 12.85 -8.18
N ILE A 44 -19.70 13.66 -7.11
CA ILE A 44 -18.92 13.57 -5.85
C ILE A 44 -17.54 14.28 -5.67
N ASP A 45 -17.19 14.63 -4.42
CA ASP A 45 -15.85 14.99 -3.92
C ASP A 45 -14.95 13.74 -3.77
N LEU A 46 -13.80 13.68 -4.44
CA LEU A 46 -13.00 12.46 -4.54
C LEU A 46 -11.97 12.38 -3.39
N LEU A 47 -12.24 11.58 -2.37
CA LEU A 47 -11.17 10.98 -1.55
C LEU A 47 -10.69 9.72 -2.27
N THR A 48 -9.38 9.61 -2.46
CA THR A 48 -8.70 8.37 -2.84
C THR A 48 -7.71 8.08 -1.74
N ALA A 49 -8.11 7.28 -0.75
CA ALA A 49 -7.16 6.65 0.14
C ALA A 49 -6.45 5.52 -0.60
N ALA A 50 -5.15 5.36 -0.37
CA ALA A 50 -4.42 4.24 -0.91
C ALA A 50 -3.27 3.88 0.04
N ALA A 51 -3.38 2.72 0.68
CA ALA A 51 -2.29 2.16 1.46
C ALA A 51 -1.17 1.72 0.51
N ALA A 52 0.07 2.08 0.82
CA ALA A 52 1.22 1.44 0.21
C ALA A 52 1.32 0.05 0.84
N VAL A 53 1.03 -0.97 0.04
CA VAL A 53 0.69 -2.31 0.53
C VAL A 53 1.94 -3.13 0.73
N TYR A 54 2.80 -2.73 1.66
CA TYR A 54 3.84 -3.60 2.16
C TYR A 54 4.11 -3.34 3.63
N GLU A 55 4.33 -4.42 4.35
CA GLU A 55 4.56 -4.42 5.77
C GLU A 55 5.87 -3.71 6.10
N ARG A 56 5.83 -2.94 7.17
CA ARG A 56 6.96 -2.20 7.71
C ARG A 56 7.19 -2.69 9.13
N ALA A 57 8.44 -2.97 9.47
CA ALA A 57 8.78 -3.42 10.81
C ALA A 57 8.56 -2.28 11.79
N ASP A 58 7.79 -2.55 12.85
CA ASP A 58 7.65 -1.62 13.95
C ASP A 58 8.97 -1.53 14.75
N PRO A 59 9.36 -0.35 15.27
CA PRO A 59 10.58 -0.20 16.07
C PRO A 59 10.69 -1.13 17.29
N SER A 60 9.56 -1.63 17.83
CA SER A 60 9.55 -2.62 18.92
C SER A 60 9.96 -4.02 18.47
N THR A 61 9.98 -4.31 17.17
CA THR A 61 10.43 -5.60 16.63
C THR A 61 11.93 -5.79 16.92
N PRO A 62 12.35 -6.94 17.46
CA PRO A 62 13.78 -7.24 17.62
C PRO A 62 14.54 -7.11 16.30
N ASN A 63 15.65 -6.37 16.31
CA ASN A 63 16.43 -6.06 15.10
C ASN A 63 15.60 -5.36 14.00
N ALA A 64 14.60 -4.53 14.36
CA ALA A 64 13.68 -3.85 13.45
C ALA A 64 14.35 -3.27 12.19
N SER A 65 15.47 -2.56 12.33
CA SER A 65 16.18 -1.98 11.17
C SER A 65 16.64 -3.03 10.16
N LYS A 66 17.15 -4.18 10.62
CA LYS A 66 17.59 -5.28 9.76
C LYS A 66 16.40 -6.02 9.16
N VAL A 67 15.33 -6.21 9.94
CA VAL A 67 14.06 -6.76 9.43
C VAL A 67 13.52 -5.87 8.31
N GLN A 68 13.49 -4.56 8.53
CA GLN A 68 13.02 -3.59 7.55
C GLN A 68 13.88 -3.59 6.27
N GLU A 69 15.20 -3.73 6.40
CA GLU A 69 16.12 -3.88 5.26
C GLU A 69 15.81 -5.14 4.43
N LEU A 70 15.54 -6.28 5.08
CA LEU A 70 15.14 -7.51 4.38
C LEU A 70 13.80 -7.35 3.64
N LEU A 71 12.81 -6.71 4.27
CA LEU A 71 11.53 -6.41 3.62
C LEU A 71 11.73 -5.48 2.41
N PHE A 72 12.58 -4.46 2.54
CA PHE A 72 12.93 -3.62 1.40
C PHE A 72 13.66 -4.36 0.30
N ARG A 73 14.57 -5.29 0.61
CA ARG A 73 15.25 -6.09 -0.42
C ARG A 73 14.26 -6.97 -1.17
N LEU A 74 13.35 -7.62 -0.46
CA LEU A 74 12.27 -8.40 -1.07
C LEU A 74 11.45 -7.56 -2.06
N GLU A 75 11.00 -6.39 -1.63
CA GLU A 75 10.16 -5.50 -2.46
C GLU A 75 10.93 -4.83 -3.61
N ARG A 76 12.07 -4.22 -3.30
CA ARG A 76 12.76 -3.23 -4.15
C ARG A 76 13.84 -3.84 -5.04
N GLU A 77 14.28 -5.06 -4.74
CA GLU A 77 15.28 -5.77 -5.54
C GLU A 77 14.68 -7.02 -6.17
N TYR A 78 14.05 -7.89 -5.38
CA TYR A 78 13.59 -9.19 -5.87
C TYR A 78 12.27 -9.13 -6.63
N LEU A 79 11.29 -8.39 -6.11
CA LEU A 79 9.98 -8.26 -6.74
C LEU A 79 9.90 -7.06 -7.71
N ALA A 80 10.81 -6.10 -7.61
CA ALA A 80 10.83 -4.90 -8.47
C ALA A 80 10.83 -5.20 -9.98
N PRO A 81 11.57 -6.20 -10.52
CA PRO A 81 11.53 -6.55 -11.94
C PRO A 81 10.15 -7.02 -12.44
N PHE A 82 9.25 -7.39 -11.53
CA PHE A 82 7.89 -7.88 -11.80
C PHE A 82 6.82 -6.83 -11.50
N GLU A 83 7.23 -5.59 -11.17
CA GLU A 83 6.32 -4.46 -11.03
C GLU A 83 5.72 -4.05 -12.36
N GLN A 84 4.43 -3.72 -12.34
CA GLN A 84 3.79 -2.91 -13.38
C GLN A 84 3.73 -1.44 -12.92
N PRO A 85 3.49 -0.47 -13.82
CA PRO A 85 3.45 0.94 -13.46
C PRO A 85 2.54 1.26 -12.26
N GLY A 86 1.37 0.63 -12.17
CA GLY A 86 0.45 0.79 -11.04
C GLY A 86 0.99 0.25 -9.71
N ASN A 87 1.77 -0.85 -9.73
CA ASN A 87 2.45 -1.34 -8.53
C ASN A 87 3.50 -0.33 -8.05
N HIS A 88 4.28 0.19 -8.98
CA HIS A 88 5.30 1.20 -8.68
C HIS A 88 4.69 2.47 -8.09
N LEU A 89 3.59 2.97 -8.68
CA LEU A 89 2.82 4.10 -8.14
C LEU A 89 2.36 3.84 -6.72
N SER A 90 1.77 2.67 -6.45
CA SER A 90 1.30 2.33 -5.10
C SER A 90 2.45 2.22 -4.09
N ARG A 91 3.58 1.60 -4.46
CA ARG A 91 4.75 1.44 -3.58
C ARG A 91 5.42 2.78 -3.28
N THR A 92 5.39 3.70 -4.24
CA THR A 92 5.95 5.06 -4.10
C THR A 92 4.90 6.06 -3.62
N TYR A 93 3.81 5.60 -2.97
CA TYR A 93 2.81 6.48 -2.36
C TYR A 93 2.24 7.50 -3.36
N TYR A 94 2.14 7.15 -4.65
CA TYR A 94 1.63 8.00 -5.72
C TYR A 94 2.44 9.28 -5.92
N ASP A 95 3.75 9.26 -5.66
CA ASP A 95 4.62 10.42 -5.86
C ASP A 95 4.55 10.97 -7.29
N ASN A 96 4.44 10.08 -8.28
CA ASN A 96 4.43 10.42 -9.70
C ASN A 96 3.07 10.18 -10.37
N LEU A 97 1.96 10.19 -9.61
CA LEU A 97 0.63 10.04 -10.19
C LEU A 97 0.31 11.23 -11.11
N LEU A 98 -0.10 10.95 -12.34
CA LEU A 98 -0.57 11.99 -13.28
C LEU A 98 -1.87 12.62 -12.75
N MET A 99 -1.84 13.94 -12.61
CA MET A 99 -2.95 14.72 -12.07
C MET A 99 -3.86 15.23 -13.18
N SER A 100 -5.15 15.37 -12.90
CA SER A 100 -6.18 15.83 -13.84
C SER A 100 -5.81 17.11 -14.60
N TRP A 101 -5.21 18.09 -13.90
CA TRP A 101 -4.78 19.38 -14.48
C TRP A 101 -3.44 19.31 -15.23
N THR A 102 -2.69 18.21 -15.13
CA THR A 102 -1.43 17.99 -15.88
C THR A 102 -1.63 17.19 -17.16
N MET A 103 -2.85 16.72 -17.42
CA MET A 103 -3.18 15.94 -18.62
C MET A 103 -3.34 16.80 -19.86
N THR A 104 -3.33 16.15 -21.02
CA THR A 104 -3.69 16.76 -22.30
C THR A 104 -4.83 15.96 -22.96
N PRO A 105 -6.05 16.52 -23.10
CA PRO A 105 -6.48 17.82 -22.54
C PRO A 105 -6.63 17.76 -21.00
N PRO A 106 -6.46 18.90 -20.29
CA PRO A 106 -6.68 18.95 -18.85
C PRO A 106 -8.14 18.66 -18.48
N VAL A 107 -8.35 17.94 -17.37
CA VAL A 107 -9.68 17.76 -16.78
C VAL A 107 -9.90 18.86 -15.73
N THR A 108 -10.80 19.80 -16.04
CA THR A 108 -11.01 21.03 -15.25
C THR A 108 -11.94 20.86 -14.05
N SER A 109 -12.57 19.69 -13.88
CA SER A 109 -13.50 19.44 -12.75
C SER A 109 -12.81 19.33 -11.38
N PHE A 110 -11.47 19.34 -11.32
CA PHE A 110 -10.69 19.32 -10.09
C PHE A 110 -9.57 20.35 -10.20
N SER A 111 -9.56 21.35 -9.32
CA SER A 111 -8.44 22.28 -9.24
C SER A 111 -7.25 21.69 -8.48
N LYS A 112 -6.06 22.16 -8.87
CA LYS A 112 -4.82 21.92 -8.12
C LYS A 112 -4.90 22.48 -6.69
N THR A 113 -5.62 23.59 -6.50
CA THR A 113 -5.81 24.25 -5.19
C THR A 113 -6.70 23.44 -4.25
N GLY A 114 -7.63 22.63 -4.79
CA GLY A 114 -8.47 21.72 -4.03
C GLY A 114 -7.82 20.37 -3.69
N PHE A 115 -6.56 20.16 -4.09
CA PHE A 115 -5.86 18.89 -3.89
C PHE A 115 -4.89 18.92 -2.70
N THR A 116 -4.97 17.88 -1.88
CA THR A 116 -4.01 17.63 -0.79
C THR A 116 -3.58 16.17 -0.82
N LYS A 117 -2.28 15.93 -0.63
CA LYS A 117 -1.72 14.60 -0.36
C LYS A 117 -1.24 14.54 1.07
N GLN A 118 -1.72 13.56 1.81
CA GLN A 118 -1.21 13.23 3.14
C GLN A 118 -0.53 11.86 3.08
N THR A 119 0.53 11.69 3.87
CA THR A 119 1.29 10.44 3.92
C THR A 119 1.71 10.18 5.36
N TRP A 120 1.56 8.93 5.78
CA TRP A 120 1.88 8.46 7.12
C TRP A 120 2.80 7.24 7.05
N ASP A 121 3.66 7.11 8.05
CA ASP A 121 4.54 5.96 8.32
C ASP A 121 5.34 5.48 7.11
N ARG A 122 5.70 6.43 6.25
CA ARG A 122 6.42 6.14 5.02
C ARG A 122 7.70 5.40 5.35
N ASP A 123 7.84 4.25 4.72
CA ASP A 123 9.02 3.40 4.87
C ASP A 123 9.28 2.95 6.32
N GLY A 124 8.21 2.80 7.11
CA GLY A 124 8.28 2.33 8.49
C GLY A 124 8.69 3.39 9.50
N LYS A 125 8.70 4.66 9.09
CA LYS A 125 9.07 5.78 9.96
C LYS A 125 7.84 6.28 10.72
N THR A 126 7.57 5.66 11.86
CA THR A 126 6.64 6.20 12.87
C THR A 126 7.37 7.16 13.81
N THR A 127 6.65 8.01 14.53
CA THR A 127 7.23 8.72 15.68
C THR A 127 7.64 7.68 16.73
N PRO A 128 8.79 7.81 17.41
CA PRO A 128 9.15 6.91 18.49
C PRO A 128 8.07 6.86 19.58
N GLY A 129 7.46 5.69 19.79
CA GLY A 129 6.38 5.48 20.76
C GLY A 129 4.96 5.53 20.18
N ASP A 130 4.82 5.91 18.90
CA ASP A 130 3.53 5.91 18.21
C ASP A 130 3.31 4.58 17.46
N GLU A 131 2.04 4.18 17.36
CA GLU A 131 1.60 3.13 16.44
C GLU A 131 1.55 3.65 15.00
N PHE A 132 1.60 2.74 14.03
CA PHE A 132 1.27 3.07 12.65
C PHE A 132 -0.13 3.66 12.56
N PHE A 133 -0.36 4.59 11.63
CA PHE A 133 -1.63 5.25 11.40
C PHE A 133 -2.79 4.27 11.12
N LEU A 134 -2.49 3.15 10.45
CA LEU A 134 -3.45 2.06 10.21
C LEU A 134 -3.41 0.96 11.27
N GLY A 135 -2.70 1.19 12.37
CA GLY A 135 -2.52 0.28 13.49
C GLY A 135 -1.37 -0.70 13.30
N ASN A 136 -0.88 -1.21 14.43
CA ASN A 136 0.12 -2.26 14.49
C ASN A 136 -0.53 -3.64 14.42
N GLN A 137 0.16 -4.60 13.83
CA GLN A 137 -0.25 -6.00 13.79
C GLN A 137 0.92 -6.88 14.19
N THR A 138 0.68 -7.79 15.15
CA THR A 138 1.61 -8.90 15.39
C THR A 138 1.31 -9.99 14.38
N VAL A 139 2.30 -10.37 13.58
CA VAL A 139 2.17 -11.40 12.55
C VAL A 139 3.27 -12.44 12.69
N THR A 140 2.96 -13.69 12.39
CA THR A 140 3.99 -14.71 12.23
C THR A 140 4.72 -14.53 10.90
N ILE A 141 5.96 -15.00 10.79
CA ILE A 141 6.73 -14.98 9.54
C ILE A 141 5.99 -15.73 8.44
N ASP A 142 5.40 -16.89 8.75
CA ASP A 142 4.62 -17.66 7.77
C ASP A 142 3.37 -16.90 7.31
N ARG A 143 2.69 -16.19 8.23
CA ARG A 143 1.55 -15.35 7.86
C ARG A 143 1.98 -14.20 6.96
N LEU A 144 3.11 -13.56 7.27
CA LEU A 144 3.67 -12.50 6.44
C LEU A 144 4.01 -13.02 5.03
N MET A 145 4.70 -14.15 4.91
CA MET A 145 5.01 -14.74 3.61
C MET A 145 3.72 -15.08 2.84
N LYS A 146 2.69 -15.58 3.54
CA LYS A 146 1.39 -15.86 2.93
C LYS A 146 0.71 -14.61 2.37
N LEU A 147 0.90 -13.44 2.98
CA LEU A 147 0.42 -12.17 2.43
C LEU A 147 1.14 -11.83 1.12
N TYR A 148 2.47 -11.98 1.08
CA TYR A 148 3.27 -11.79 -0.14
C TYR A 148 2.87 -12.75 -1.27
N GLU A 149 2.48 -14.00 -0.96
CA GLU A 149 2.01 -14.97 -1.96
C GLU A 149 0.82 -14.47 -2.78
N THR A 150 -0.02 -13.61 -2.22
CA THR A 150 -1.23 -13.09 -2.88
C THR A 150 -0.96 -11.93 -3.83
N THR A 151 0.27 -11.41 -3.85
CA THR A 151 0.61 -10.25 -4.67
C THR A 151 0.73 -10.64 -6.14
N SER A 152 0.32 -9.74 -7.04
CA SER A 152 0.48 -9.98 -8.48
C SER A 152 1.94 -10.00 -8.93
N LEU A 153 2.85 -9.39 -8.15
CA LEU A 153 4.30 -9.46 -8.37
C LEU A 153 4.80 -10.89 -8.12
N MET A 154 4.36 -11.52 -7.03
CA MET A 154 4.75 -12.90 -6.72
C MET A 154 4.23 -13.88 -7.77
N ALA A 155 3.00 -13.70 -8.24
CA ALA A 155 2.44 -14.50 -9.34
C ALA A 155 3.30 -14.41 -10.61
N ARG A 156 3.72 -13.19 -11.00
CA ARG A 156 4.61 -12.98 -12.15
C ARG A 156 6.02 -13.53 -11.93
N TRP A 157 6.58 -13.40 -10.74
CA TRP A 157 7.86 -14.02 -10.41
C TRP A 157 7.79 -15.55 -10.58
N ARG A 158 6.74 -16.20 -10.07
CA ARG A 158 6.56 -17.66 -10.17
C ARG A 158 6.39 -18.11 -11.63
N GLN A 159 5.70 -17.31 -12.45
CA GLN A 159 5.60 -17.58 -13.90
C GLN A 159 6.96 -17.51 -14.61
N ALA A 160 7.82 -16.58 -14.23
CA ALA A 160 9.16 -16.44 -14.80
C ALA A 160 10.18 -17.44 -14.23
N ASN A 161 9.93 -17.99 -13.04
CA ASN A 161 10.84 -18.87 -12.32
C ASN A 161 10.17 -20.19 -11.89
N PRO A 162 9.52 -20.94 -12.80
CA PRO A 162 8.69 -22.09 -12.43
C PRO A 162 9.47 -23.21 -11.75
N SER A 163 10.75 -23.41 -12.10
CA SER A 163 11.61 -24.43 -11.51
C SER A 163 12.08 -24.12 -10.08
N LEU A 164 11.95 -22.86 -9.64
CA LEU A 164 12.37 -22.44 -8.30
C LEU A 164 11.21 -22.48 -7.29
N VAL A 165 9.97 -22.54 -7.77
CA VAL A 165 8.78 -22.49 -6.91
C VAL A 165 8.75 -23.67 -5.95
N GLY A 166 8.63 -23.38 -4.65
CA GLY A 166 8.59 -24.40 -3.60
C GLY A 166 9.94 -25.08 -3.29
N THR A 167 11.03 -24.60 -3.90
CA THR A 167 12.40 -25.04 -3.56
C THR A 167 13.01 -24.13 -2.49
N GLU A 168 14.21 -24.47 -2.00
CA GLU A 168 14.99 -23.57 -1.15
C GLU A 168 15.39 -22.26 -1.84
N ASP A 169 15.33 -22.24 -3.17
CA ASP A 169 15.61 -21.05 -3.98
C ASP A 169 14.39 -20.16 -4.23
N ASP A 170 13.20 -20.55 -3.75
CA ASP A 170 12.02 -19.69 -3.75
C ASP A 170 12.29 -18.41 -2.93
N ILE A 171 11.98 -17.24 -3.50
CA ILE A 171 12.23 -15.97 -2.85
C ILE A 171 11.57 -15.90 -1.47
N LEU A 172 10.34 -16.38 -1.32
CA LEU A 172 9.63 -16.30 -0.04
C LEU A 172 10.20 -17.29 0.97
N VAL A 173 10.71 -18.44 0.52
CA VAL A 173 11.44 -19.38 1.39
C VAL A 173 12.74 -18.74 1.90
N LYS A 174 13.50 -18.11 1.00
CA LYS A 174 14.72 -17.36 1.35
C LYS A 174 14.43 -16.20 2.30
N ALA A 175 13.40 -15.41 2.01
CA ALA A 175 13.00 -14.29 2.85
C ALA A 175 12.57 -14.74 4.25
N ALA A 176 11.77 -15.81 4.36
CA ALA A 176 11.37 -16.40 5.64
C ALA A 176 12.58 -16.85 6.47
N LYS A 177 13.54 -17.55 5.82
CA LYS A 177 14.77 -18.00 6.47
C LYS A 177 15.59 -16.82 6.99
N SER A 178 15.82 -15.80 6.16
CA SER A 178 16.57 -14.61 6.57
C SER A 178 15.86 -13.83 7.69
N LEU A 179 14.53 -13.75 7.69
CA LEU A 179 13.76 -13.12 8.76
C LEU A 179 13.95 -13.87 10.09
N ARG A 180 13.86 -15.20 10.09
CA ARG A 180 14.10 -16.04 11.29
C ARG A 180 15.51 -15.85 11.85
N GLU A 181 16.51 -15.85 10.97
CA GLU A 181 17.91 -15.62 11.34
C GLU A 181 18.10 -14.24 11.98
N VAL A 182 17.49 -13.19 11.40
CA VAL A 182 17.60 -11.82 11.90
C VAL A 182 16.83 -11.63 13.21
N LEU A 183 15.63 -12.20 13.36
CA LEU A 183 14.86 -12.10 14.61
C LEU A 183 15.54 -12.82 15.77
N GLY A 184 16.22 -13.93 15.48
CA GLY A 184 17.02 -14.71 16.42
C GLY A 184 16.19 -15.36 17.53
N ASN A 185 16.84 -16.16 18.37
CA ASN A 185 16.26 -16.79 19.56
C ASN A 185 14.98 -17.61 19.31
N GLY A 186 14.83 -18.18 18.11
CA GLY A 186 13.64 -18.97 17.74
C GLY A 186 12.33 -18.15 17.67
N ARG A 187 12.41 -16.83 17.54
CA ARG A 187 11.23 -15.97 17.38
C ARG A 187 10.63 -16.17 16.00
N GLU A 188 9.30 -16.28 15.97
CA GLU A 188 8.51 -16.46 14.75
C GLU A 188 7.54 -15.31 14.48
N GLU A 189 7.52 -14.29 15.34
CA GLU A 189 6.59 -13.16 15.27
C GLU A 189 7.33 -11.84 15.15
N LEU A 190 6.71 -10.90 14.45
CA LEU A 190 7.13 -9.51 14.34
C LEU A 190 5.92 -8.59 14.43
N VAL A 191 6.15 -7.37 14.91
CA VAL A 191 5.15 -6.30 14.91
C VAL A 191 5.34 -5.49 13.63
N VAL A 192 4.29 -5.38 12.83
CA VAL A 192 4.32 -4.67 11.55
C VAL A 192 3.19 -3.66 11.46
N GLY A 193 3.38 -2.66 10.61
CA GLY A 193 2.29 -1.83 10.11
C GLY A 193 2.47 -1.56 8.62
N VAL A 194 1.70 -0.61 8.09
CA VAL A 194 1.77 -0.24 6.68
C VAL A 194 1.85 1.27 6.55
N GLY A 195 2.68 1.75 5.62
CA GLY A 195 2.65 3.14 5.23
C GLY A 195 1.39 3.45 4.42
N CYS A 196 0.83 4.65 4.61
CA CYS A 196 -0.40 5.05 3.93
C CYS A 196 -0.23 6.39 3.21
N ALA A 197 -0.88 6.55 2.05
CA ALA A 197 -1.11 7.84 1.46
C ALA A 197 -2.61 8.08 1.21
N ALA A 198 -3.07 9.30 1.48
CA ALA A 198 -4.39 9.75 1.10
C ALA A 198 -4.26 10.89 0.09
N LEU A 199 -4.92 10.74 -1.04
CA LEU A 199 -5.08 11.75 -2.07
C LEU A 199 -6.49 12.34 -1.93
N LEU A 200 -6.58 13.58 -1.50
CA LEU A 200 -7.81 14.31 -1.25
C LEU A 200 -8.03 15.30 -2.39
N PHE A 201 -9.18 15.22 -3.06
CA PHE A 201 -9.59 16.18 -4.08
C PHE A 201 -10.90 16.82 -3.67
N LYS A 202 -10.90 18.14 -3.62
CA LYS A 202 -12.11 18.96 -3.54
C LYS A 202 -12.57 19.29 -4.96
N ARG A 203 -13.86 19.13 -5.23
CA ARG A 203 -14.46 19.61 -6.47
C ARG A 203 -14.71 21.12 -6.36
N ASP A 204 -14.45 21.84 -7.45
CA ASP A 204 -14.79 23.28 -7.54
C ASP A 204 -16.29 23.49 -7.81
#